data_AF-A0A7H1DZQ6-F1
#
_entry.id   AF-A0A7H1DZQ6-F1
#
_cell.length_a   1.000
_cell.length_b   1.000
_cell.length_c   1.000
_cell.angle_alpha   90.00
_cell.angle_beta   90.00
_cell.angle_gamma   90.00
#
_symmetry.space_group_name_H-M   'P 1'
#
loop_
_entity.id
_entity.type
_entity.pdbx_description
1 polymer ?
#
loop_
_entity_poly.entity_id
_entity_poly.type
_entity_poly.pdbx_seq_one_letter_code
_entity_poly.pdbx_strand_id
1 'polypeptide(L)'
;MSEKYQLKETAPFVQFSSVKVTDAFNDLFDIEAIPKQSLEDYCQQILNKIFSLPLKNIPAFIAHHCNLVKKPLLWLNKFEKLIELNIELFSGTRNQSRLLKIYTCLETKREKLESQDIDENKIKPAKKYINAESEERYFSFYEVQKEVDRISTDREKILFLTREKFAYERAIITVQYLQLPLFPKECDKLINEIETLAKLQEEEKSTELSEKSTVDFFKKVKTNLKVNQLVDVFIQLQREYFVDSRPAIEAENSEIVQLICNNFTDKDGNPISPQTVKTIMMPSKPEKRPKGSNIVDISKHF
;
A
#
# COMPACT_ATOMS: atom_id res chain seq x y z
N MET A 1 28.96 35.06 -30.24
CA MET A 1 28.32 34.79 -28.93
C MET A 1 29.37 34.21 -28.01
N SER A 2 29.46 34.67 -26.76
CA SER A 2 30.54 34.32 -25.83
C SER A 2 30.54 32.82 -25.48
N GLU A 3 31.69 32.16 -25.64
CA GLU A 3 31.97 30.71 -25.45
C GLU A 3 31.88 30.21 -23.99
N LYS A 4 30.94 30.73 -23.19
CA LYS A 4 30.97 30.50 -21.73
C LYS A 4 30.53 29.08 -21.32
N TYR A 5 29.78 28.39 -22.17
CA TYR A 5 29.23 27.05 -21.89
C TYR A 5 29.41 26.15 -23.12
N GLN A 6 30.66 25.83 -23.43
CA GLN A 6 30.97 24.88 -24.51
C GLN A 6 30.46 23.48 -24.13
N LEU A 7 29.67 22.91 -25.03
CA LEU A 7 29.19 21.54 -24.98
C LEU A 7 30.40 20.59 -24.94
N LYS A 8 30.39 19.67 -23.98
CA LYS A 8 31.40 18.60 -23.86
C LYS A 8 31.00 17.39 -24.67
N GLU A 9 29.75 16.95 -24.50
CA GLU A 9 29.24 15.72 -25.08
C GLU A 9 27.78 15.90 -25.51
N THR A 10 27.43 15.35 -26.68
CA THR A 10 26.06 15.38 -27.21
C THR A 10 25.22 14.26 -26.61
N ALA A 11 23.92 14.50 -26.47
CA ALA A 11 22.95 13.44 -26.21
C ALA A 11 22.24 13.06 -27.50
N PRO A 12 21.98 11.76 -27.77
CA PRO A 12 21.39 11.31 -29.03
C PRO A 12 19.88 11.57 -29.07
N PHE A 13 19.48 12.81 -29.38
CA PHE A 13 18.09 13.18 -29.61
C PHE A 13 17.57 12.55 -30.91
N VAL A 14 16.45 11.82 -30.81
CA VAL A 14 15.79 11.17 -31.96
C VAL A 14 14.90 12.15 -32.73
N GLN A 15 14.43 13.20 -32.06
CA GLN A 15 13.65 14.29 -32.64
C GLN A 15 14.10 15.61 -32.01
N PHE A 16 14.35 16.62 -32.85
CA PHE A 16 14.63 17.98 -32.39
C PHE A 16 13.34 18.75 -32.20
N SER A 17 13.30 19.54 -31.15
CA SER A 17 12.24 20.52 -30.85
C SER A 17 12.52 21.89 -31.46
N SER A 18 13.40 21.97 -32.45
CA SER A 18 13.74 23.23 -33.12
C SER A 18 12.64 23.65 -34.10
N VAL A 19 12.44 24.96 -34.23
CA VAL A 19 11.40 25.56 -35.05
C VAL A 19 11.98 26.63 -35.97
N LYS A 20 11.33 26.85 -37.12
CA LYS A 20 11.73 27.90 -38.06
C LYS A 20 11.42 29.26 -37.48
N VAL A 21 12.32 30.23 -37.67
CA VAL A 21 12.07 31.62 -37.30
C VAL A 21 10.93 32.17 -38.16
N THR A 22 9.85 32.56 -37.51
CA THR A 22 8.64 33.16 -38.07
C THR A 22 8.10 34.19 -37.07
N ASP A 23 7.05 34.93 -37.41
CA ASP A 23 6.43 35.90 -36.48
C ASP A 23 5.87 35.25 -35.20
N ALA A 24 5.66 33.93 -35.20
CA ALA A 24 5.22 33.15 -34.04
C ALA A 24 6.38 32.57 -33.21
N PHE A 25 7.64 32.88 -33.56
CA PHE A 25 8.81 32.36 -32.87
C PHE A 25 8.91 32.93 -31.46
N ASN A 26 9.01 32.05 -30.48
CA ASN A 26 9.17 32.38 -29.08
C ASN A 26 10.65 32.51 -28.74
N ASP A 27 11.20 33.72 -28.78
CA ASP A 27 12.61 33.99 -28.47
C ASP A 27 13.07 33.44 -27.11
N LEU A 28 12.14 33.33 -26.16
CA LEU A 28 12.44 32.85 -24.81
C LEU A 28 12.64 31.34 -24.76
N PHE A 29 11.86 30.55 -25.52
CA PHE A 29 11.86 29.09 -25.41
C PHE A 29 12.28 28.36 -26.67
N ASP A 30 12.07 28.93 -27.86
CA ASP A 30 12.34 28.24 -29.11
C ASP A 30 13.84 28.07 -29.38
N ILE A 31 14.16 26.93 -29.96
CA ILE A 31 15.46 26.62 -30.55
C ILE A 31 15.34 26.81 -32.05
N GLU A 32 16.24 27.58 -32.65
CA GLU A 32 16.18 27.87 -34.07
C GLU A 32 16.54 26.63 -34.90
N ALA A 33 15.70 26.33 -35.90
CA ALA A 33 15.97 25.31 -36.89
C ALA A 33 16.87 25.88 -38.00
N ILE A 34 18.15 25.51 -37.96
CA ILE A 34 19.15 25.94 -38.95
C ILE A 34 19.22 24.92 -40.10
N PRO A 35 19.50 25.32 -41.35
CA PRO A 35 19.72 24.38 -42.45
C PRO A 35 20.83 23.36 -42.11
N LYS A 36 20.55 22.07 -42.28
CA LYS A 36 21.45 20.96 -41.92
C LYS A 36 21.91 20.97 -40.45
N GLN A 37 21.05 21.43 -39.54
CA GLN A 37 21.31 21.41 -38.10
C GLN A 37 21.83 20.04 -37.65
N SER A 38 23.05 20.01 -37.15
CA SER A 38 23.64 18.80 -36.58
C SER A 38 23.11 18.56 -35.16
N LEU A 39 23.35 17.35 -34.65
CA LEU A 39 23.05 17.03 -33.26
C LEU A 39 23.82 17.95 -32.28
N GLU A 40 25.07 18.26 -32.63
CA GLU A 40 25.93 19.14 -31.84
C GLU A 40 25.37 20.56 -31.77
N ASP A 41 24.98 21.12 -32.91
CA ASP A 41 24.36 22.46 -32.98
C ASP A 41 23.10 22.53 -32.12
N TYR A 42 22.24 21.51 -32.19
CA TYR A 42 21.02 21.45 -31.43
C TYR A 42 21.27 21.34 -29.91
N CYS A 43 22.15 20.43 -29.49
CA CYS A 43 22.53 20.26 -28.09
C CYS A 43 23.15 21.54 -27.51
N GLN A 44 24.03 22.19 -28.28
CA GLN A 44 24.67 23.43 -27.86
C GLN A 44 23.66 24.59 -27.72
N GLN A 45 22.69 24.70 -28.62
CA GLN A 45 21.64 25.72 -28.53
C GLN A 45 20.73 25.51 -27.33
N ILE A 46 20.33 24.26 -27.04
CA ILE A 46 19.56 23.92 -25.83
C ILE A 46 20.32 24.31 -24.57
N LEU A 47 21.61 23.97 -24.47
CA LEU A 47 22.42 24.34 -23.32
C LEU A 47 22.56 25.86 -23.18
N ASN A 48 22.80 26.57 -24.28
CA ASN A 48 22.89 28.02 -24.23
C ASN A 48 21.59 28.66 -23.75
N LYS A 49 20.43 28.13 -24.19
CA LYS A 49 19.13 28.59 -23.73
C LYS A 49 18.91 28.27 -22.25
N ILE A 50 19.25 27.06 -21.79
CA ILE A 50 19.03 26.68 -20.39
C ILE A 50 19.88 27.52 -19.44
N PHE A 51 21.10 27.91 -19.82
CA PHE A 51 21.95 28.76 -18.98
C PHE A 51 21.52 30.24 -18.99
N SER A 52 20.97 30.74 -20.10
CA SER A 52 20.49 32.12 -20.21
C SER A 52 19.12 32.35 -19.55
N LEU A 53 18.30 31.31 -19.44
CA LEU A 53 16.96 31.39 -18.88
C LEU A 53 16.95 31.71 -17.37
N PRO A 54 16.04 32.55 -16.86
CA PRO A 54 15.78 32.67 -15.42
C PRO A 54 15.25 31.35 -14.83
N LEU A 55 15.60 31.03 -13.57
CA LEU A 55 15.19 29.77 -12.90
C LEU A 55 13.67 29.54 -12.91
N LYS A 56 12.88 30.62 -12.77
CA LYS A 56 11.41 30.58 -12.80
C LYS A 56 10.83 30.11 -14.14
N ASN A 57 11.58 30.24 -15.22
CA ASN A 57 11.12 29.93 -16.58
C ASN A 57 11.51 28.51 -17.04
N ILE A 58 12.34 27.80 -16.27
CA ILE A 58 12.75 26.41 -16.57
C ILE A 58 11.55 25.45 -16.72
N PRO A 59 10.53 25.47 -15.82
CA PRO A 59 9.37 24.60 -15.98
C PRO A 59 8.60 24.85 -17.30
N ALA A 60 8.41 26.12 -17.65
CA ALA A 60 7.71 26.52 -18.87
C ALA A 60 8.49 26.14 -20.13
N PHE A 61 9.82 26.31 -20.11
CA PHE A 61 10.72 25.87 -21.17
C PHE A 61 10.61 24.36 -21.44
N ILE A 62 10.66 23.53 -20.39
CA ILE A 62 10.54 22.08 -20.51
C ILE A 62 9.15 21.69 -21.07
N ALA A 63 8.09 22.30 -20.54
CA ALA A 63 6.72 22.04 -21.02
C ALA A 63 6.54 22.42 -22.49
N HIS A 64 7.09 23.57 -22.90
CA HIS A 64 7.06 24.04 -24.28
C HIS A 64 7.69 23.04 -25.25
N HIS A 65 8.89 22.56 -24.95
CA HIS A 65 9.55 21.58 -25.82
C HIS A 65 8.86 20.21 -25.84
N CYS A 66 8.26 19.78 -24.73
CA CYS A 66 7.42 18.57 -24.72
C CYS A 66 6.24 18.68 -25.70
N ASN A 67 5.65 19.87 -25.85
CA ASN A 67 4.52 20.09 -26.75
C ASN A 67 4.93 20.14 -28.24
N LEU A 68 6.21 20.39 -28.54
CA LEU A 68 6.73 20.46 -29.91
C LEU A 68 7.13 19.09 -30.48
N VAL A 69 7.32 18.08 -29.63
CA VAL A 69 7.80 16.75 -30.03
C VAL A 69 6.68 15.71 -29.95
N LYS A 70 6.75 14.69 -30.80
CA LYS A 70 5.75 13.60 -30.82
C LYS A 70 5.87 12.65 -29.64
N LYS A 71 7.09 12.52 -29.09
CA LYS A 71 7.42 11.60 -27.98
C LYS A 71 8.07 12.37 -26.84
N PRO A 72 7.29 13.08 -26.00
CA PRO A 72 7.81 13.99 -24.98
C PRO A 72 8.66 13.28 -23.92
N LEU A 73 8.28 12.07 -23.48
CA LEU A 73 9.08 11.28 -22.52
C LEU A 73 10.48 10.94 -23.05
N LEU A 74 10.59 10.57 -24.34
CA LEU A 74 11.90 10.31 -24.95
C LEU A 74 12.73 11.59 -25.01
N TRP A 75 12.12 12.72 -25.34
CA TRP A 75 12.81 14.01 -25.36
C TRP A 75 13.32 14.40 -23.96
N LEU A 76 12.50 14.23 -22.92
CA LEU A 76 12.91 14.46 -21.53
C LEU A 76 14.11 13.62 -21.14
N ASN A 77 14.11 12.33 -21.49
CA ASN A 77 15.22 11.42 -21.19
C ASN A 77 16.51 11.81 -21.92
N LYS A 78 16.41 12.32 -23.16
CA LYS A 78 17.58 12.82 -23.89
C LYS A 78 18.06 14.16 -23.37
N PHE A 79 17.15 15.02 -22.92
CA PHE A 79 17.51 16.28 -22.29
C PHE A 79 18.17 16.08 -20.93
N GLU A 80 17.65 15.19 -20.09
CA GLU A 80 18.33 14.75 -18.86
C GLU A 80 19.73 14.22 -19.15
N LYS A 81 19.86 13.34 -20.16
CA LYS A 81 21.15 12.80 -20.54
C LYS A 81 22.13 13.88 -20.99
N LEU A 82 21.65 14.89 -21.72
CA LEU A 82 22.47 16.03 -22.11
C LEU A 82 22.99 16.79 -20.89
N ILE A 83 22.17 16.96 -19.86
CA ILE A 83 22.56 17.62 -18.61
C ILE A 83 23.60 16.78 -17.85
N GLU A 84 23.41 15.46 -17.74
CA GLU A 84 24.37 14.55 -17.11
C GLU A 84 25.74 14.58 -17.78
N LEU A 85 25.78 14.46 -19.10
CA LEU A 85 27.01 14.45 -19.89
C LEU A 85 27.77 15.78 -19.81
N ASN A 86 27.07 16.87 -19.45
CA ASN A 86 27.63 18.21 -19.34
C ASN A 86 27.56 18.74 -17.89
N ILE A 87 27.47 17.85 -16.91
CA ILE A 87 27.20 18.21 -15.51
C ILE A 87 28.25 19.17 -14.92
N GLU A 88 29.49 19.09 -15.40
CA GLU A 88 30.58 19.96 -14.96
C GLU A 88 30.33 21.45 -15.27
N LEU A 89 29.52 21.75 -16.30
CA LEU A 89 29.09 23.12 -16.61
C LEU A 89 28.18 23.71 -15.52
N PHE A 90 27.61 22.86 -14.66
CA PHE A 90 26.74 23.25 -13.56
C PHE A 90 27.47 23.41 -12.22
N SER A 91 28.81 23.36 -12.23
CA SER A 91 29.63 23.63 -11.05
C SER A 91 29.44 25.08 -10.53
N GLY A 92 29.50 25.25 -9.21
CA GLY A 92 29.28 26.53 -8.51
C GLY A 92 27.86 26.73 -7.97
N THR A 93 27.71 27.45 -6.86
CA THR A 93 26.45 27.58 -6.08
C THR A 93 25.25 28.06 -6.91
N ARG A 94 25.44 29.04 -7.80
CA ARG A 94 24.36 29.56 -8.67
C ARG A 94 23.88 28.52 -9.70
N ASN A 95 24.80 27.73 -10.26
CA ASN A 95 24.46 26.74 -11.28
C ASN A 95 23.96 25.42 -10.67
N GLN A 96 24.35 25.11 -9.43
CA GLN A 96 23.79 23.99 -8.67
C GLN A 96 22.29 24.16 -8.43
N SER A 97 21.82 25.35 -8.05
CA SER A 97 20.38 25.63 -7.91
C SER A 97 19.64 25.46 -9.24
N ARG A 98 20.30 25.77 -10.36
CA ARG A 98 19.76 25.53 -11.71
C ARG A 98 19.64 24.04 -12.01
N LEU A 99 20.70 23.27 -11.73
CA LEU A 99 20.74 21.83 -11.92
C LEU A 99 19.62 21.13 -11.12
N LEU A 100 19.51 21.45 -9.83
CA LEU A 100 18.44 20.92 -8.98
C LEU A 100 17.06 21.27 -9.55
N LYS A 101 16.86 22.53 -9.95
CA LYS A 101 15.58 22.97 -10.55
C LYS A 101 15.26 22.19 -11.81
N ILE A 102 16.24 21.92 -12.68
CA ILE A 102 16.05 21.13 -13.90
C ILE A 102 15.56 19.73 -13.54
N TYR A 103 16.30 18.97 -12.72
CA TYR A 103 15.90 17.60 -12.35
C TYR A 103 14.51 17.55 -11.72
N THR A 104 14.20 18.44 -10.76
CA THR A 104 12.85 18.49 -10.17
C THR A 104 11.77 18.73 -11.22
N CYS A 105 12.02 19.62 -12.20
CA CYS A 105 11.05 19.90 -13.26
C CYS A 105 10.91 18.74 -14.25
N LEU A 106 11.98 17.98 -14.52
CA LEU A 106 11.93 16.79 -15.36
C LEU A 106 11.05 15.72 -14.72
N GLU A 107 11.30 15.37 -13.45
CA GLU A 107 10.50 14.41 -12.71
C GLU A 107 9.02 14.83 -12.64
N THR A 108 8.76 16.08 -12.23
CA THR A 108 7.38 16.60 -12.17
C THR A 108 6.67 16.53 -13.53
N LYS A 109 7.39 16.72 -14.64
CA LYS A 109 6.80 16.64 -15.98
C LYS A 109 6.58 15.20 -16.43
N ARG A 110 7.47 14.26 -16.07
CA ARG A 110 7.29 12.81 -16.31
C ARG A 110 6.05 12.29 -15.62
N GLU A 111 5.91 12.54 -14.33
CA GLU A 111 4.73 12.14 -13.54
C GLU A 111 3.43 12.63 -14.19
N LYS A 112 3.41 13.88 -14.66
CA LYS A 112 2.26 14.45 -15.37
C LYS A 112 1.97 13.76 -16.70
N LEU A 113 3.00 13.53 -17.52
CA LEU A 113 2.83 12.87 -18.82
C LEU A 113 2.37 11.41 -18.65
N GLU A 114 2.91 10.69 -17.66
CA GLU A 114 2.51 9.32 -17.34
C GLU A 114 1.07 9.27 -16.80
N SER A 115 0.68 10.24 -15.95
CA SER A 115 -0.71 10.34 -15.50
C SER A 115 -1.70 10.62 -16.65
N GLN A 116 -1.30 11.44 -17.63
CA GLN A 116 -2.11 11.75 -18.81
C GLN A 116 -2.20 10.56 -19.78
N ASP A 117 -1.13 9.80 -19.98
CA ASP A 117 -1.09 8.61 -20.84
C ASP A 117 -1.96 7.47 -20.28
N ILE A 118 -2.11 7.37 -18.95
CA ILE A 118 -3.05 6.44 -18.30
C ILE A 118 -4.51 6.84 -18.59
N ASP A 119 -4.81 8.13 -18.71
CA ASP A 119 -6.15 8.63 -19.00
C ASP A 119 -6.48 8.60 -20.51
N GLU A 120 -5.51 8.83 -21.41
CA GLU A 120 -5.69 8.80 -22.87
C GLU A 120 -5.76 7.37 -23.46
N ASN A 121 -5.08 6.38 -22.87
CA ASN A 121 -5.08 4.99 -23.36
C ASN A 121 -6.25 4.12 -22.87
N LYS A 122 -7.18 4.66 -22.06
CA LYS A 122 -8.42 3.95 -21.74
C LYS A 122 -9.31 3.94 -22.99
N ILE A 123 -9.46 2.77 -23.61
CA ILE A 123 -10.46 2.55 -24.67
C ILE A 123 -11.82 2.98 -24.11
N LYS A 124 -12.35 4.10 -24.62
CA LYS A 124 -13.63 4.64 -24.17
C LYS A 124 -14.69 3.53 -24.23
N PRO A 125 -15.39 3.25 -23.12
CA PRO A 125 -16.38 2.18 -23.10
C PRO A 125 -17.53 2.50 -24.07
N ALA A 126 -18.19 1.46 -24.56
CA ALA A 126 -19.36 1.65 -25.42
C ALA A 126 -20.39 2.57 -24.74
N LYS A 127 -21.05 3.46 -25.49
CA LYS A 127 -21.97 4.48 -24.94
C LYS A 127 -23.00 3.95 -23.95
N LYS A 128 -23.44 2.69 -24.10
CA LYS A 128 -24.33 1.98 -23.18
C LYS A 128 -23.78 1.82 -21.74
N TYR A 129 -22.51 2.13 -21.50
CA TYR A 129 -21.87 2.08 -20.19
C TYR A 129 -21.48 3.47 -19.67
N ILE A 130 -21.78 4.55 -20.41
CA ILE A 130 -21.46 5.93 -20.02
C ILE A 130 -22.71 6.56 -19.43
N ASN A 131 -22.70 6.87 -18.13
CA ASN A 131 -23.81 7.49 -17.44
C ASN A 131 -23.96 8.97 -17.81
N ALA A 132 -22.83 9.69 -17.93
CA ALA A 132 -22.81 11.10 -18.30
C ALA A 132 -21.48 11.51 -18.95
N GLU A 133 -21.50 12.62 -19.68
CA GLU A 133 -20.33 13.27 -20.27
C GLU A 133 -20.29 14.74 -19.84
N SER A 134 -19.08 15.23 -19.57
CA SER A 134 -18.74 16.64 -19.47
C SER A 134 -17.76 17.00 -20.60
N GLU A 135 -17.38 18.28 -20.69
CA GLU A 135 -16.37 18.71 -21.67
C GLU A 135 -14.98 18.10 -21.38
N GLU A 136 -14.68 17.83 -20.10
CA GLU A 136 -13.35 17.39 -19.66
C GLU A 136 -13.23 15.87 -19.53
N ARG A 137 -14.33 15.15 -19.23
CA ARG A 137 -14.31 13.69 -19.03
C ARG A 137 -15.68 13.06 -19.23
N TYR A 138 -15.74 11.74 -19.13
CA TYR A 138 -17.00 11.01 -18.99
C TYR A 138 -17.07 10.30 -17.64
N PHE A 139 -18.29 9.96 -17.24
CA PHE A 139 -18.61 9.26 -15.99
C PHE A 139 -19.25 7.92 -16.34
N SER A 140 -18.59 6.83 -15.98
CA SER A 140 -19.04 5.45 -16.21
C SER A 140 -19.02 4.69 -14.88
N PHE A 141 -20.20 4.39 -14.34
CA PHE A 141 -20.29 3.56 -13.13
C PHE A 141 -19.75 2.16 -13.37
N TYR A 142 -19.90 1.65 -14.60
CA TYR A 142 -19.34 0.36 -15.01
C TYR A 142 -17.80 0.29 -14.85
N GLU A 143 -17.09 1.35 -15.21
CA GLU A 143 -15.63 1.41 -15.01
C GLU A 143 -15.27 1.64 -13.54
N VAL A 144 -16.00 2.52 -12.86
CA VAL A 144 -15.83 2.76 -11.41
C VAL A 144 -15.97 1.46 -10.62
N GLN A 145 -16.96 0.64 -10.93
CA GLN A 145 -17.18 -0.64 -10.26
C GLN A 145 -15.97 -1.57 -10.42
N LYS A 146 -15.41 -1.68 -11.63
CA LYS A 146 -14.19 -2.49 -11.86
C LYS A 146 -12.98 -2.00 -11.09
N GLU A 147 -12.83 -0.69 -10.92
CA GLU A 147 -11.75 -0.14 -10.11
C GLU A 147 -12.00 -0.39 -8.61
N VAL A 148 -13.25 -0.29 -8.15
CA VAL A 148 -13.64 -0.65 -6.78
C VAL A 148 -13.32 -2.11 -6.46
N ASP A 149 -13.56 -3.02 -7.40
CA ASP A 149 -13.25 -4.45 -7.25
C ASP A 149 -11.75 -4.74 -7.07
N ARG A 150 -10.87 -3.82 -7.50
CA ARG A 150 -9.41 -3.92 -7.35
C ARG A 150 -8.89 -3.31 -6.05
N ILE A 151 -9.70 -2.50 -5.37
CA ILE A 151 -9.28 -1.83 -4.13
C ILE A 151 -9.45 -2.81 -2.96
N SER A 152 -8.41 -2.92 -2.14
CA SER A 152 -8.35 -3.92 -1.07
C SER A 152 -9.21 -3.59 0.14
N THR A 153 -9.31 -2.31 0.54
CA THR A 153 -9.98 -1.93 1.79
C THR A 153 -11.29 -1.19 1.56
N ASP A 154 -12.30 -1.48 2.38
CA ASP A 154 -13.62 -0.85 2.27
C ASP A 154 -13.56 0.66 2.47
N ARG A 155 -12.66 1.14 3.34
CA ARG A 155 -12.40 2.57 3.53
C ARG A 155 -11.88 3.23 2.25
N GLU A 156 -10.95 2.60 1.54
CA GLU A 156 -10.44 3.13 0.27
C GLU A 156 -11.50 3.10 -0.83
N LYS A 157 -12.33 2.04 -0.89
CA LYS A 157 -13.46 1.94 -1.82
C LYS A 157 -14.45 3.09 -1.61
N ILE A 158 -14.86 3.34 -0.36
CA ILE A 158 -15.78 4.44 -0.01
C ILE A 158 -15.15 5.79 -0.35
N LEU A 159 -13.86 5.99 -0.05
CA LEU A 159 -13.14 7.22 -0.37
C LEU A 159 -13.09 7.48 -1.89
N PHE A 160 -12.80 6.44 -2.68
CA PHE A 160 -12.78 6.52 -4.13
C PHE A 160 -14.15 6.88 -4.70
N LEU A 161 -15.21 6.16 -4.30
CA LEU A 161 -16.58 6.42 -4.73
C LEU A 161 -17.05 7.84 -4.37
N THR A 162 -16.69 8.32 -3.17
CA THR A 162 -17.01 9.67 -2.71
C THR A 162 -16.31 10.74 -3.56
N ARG A 163 -15.04 10.52 -3.92
CA ARG A 163 -14.29 11.43 -4.80
C ARG A 163 -14.90 11.50 -6.19
N GLU A 164 -15.25 10.36 -6.78
CA GLU A 164 -15.89 10.31 -8.10
C GLU A 164 -17.27 10.99 -8.09
N LYS A 165 -18.02 10.87 -6.98
CA LYS A 165 -19.28 11.61 -6.81
C LYS A 165 -19.05 13.13 -6.79
N PHE A 166 -18.08 13.61 -6.01
CA PHE A 166 -17.76 15.04 -5.98
C PHE A 166 -17.21 15.55 -7.31
N ALA A 167 -16.47 14.73 -8.05
CA ALA A 167 -16.03 15.08 -9.40
C ALA A 167 -17.22 15.26 -10.35
N TYR A 168 -18.23 14.38 -10.26
CA TYR A 168 -19.47 14.52 -11.00
C TYR A 168 -20.23 15.80 -10.63
N GLU A 169 -20.42 16.07 -9.34
CA GLU A 169 -21.18 17.24 -8.85
C GLU A 169 -20.55 18.58 -9.24
N ARG A 170 -19.21 18.62 -9.37
CA ARG A 170 -18.47 19.82 -9.79
C ARG A 170 -18.39 19.98 -11.31
N ALA A 171 -18.64 18.91 -12.06
CA ALA A 171 -18.53 18.92 -13.51
C ALA A 171 -19.76 19.59 -14.15
N ILE A 172 -19.52 20.31 -15.24
CA ILE A 172 -20.59 20.79 -16.12
C ILE A 172 -20.98 19.64 -17.04
N ILE A 173 -22.08 18.97 -16.71
CA ILE A 173 -22.58 17.82 -17.47
C ILE A 173 -23.22 18.32 -18.78
N THR A 174 -22.66 17.91 -19.91
CA THR A 174 -23.14 18.26 -21.25
C THR A 174 -24.13 17.23 -21.77
N VAL A 175 -23.97 15.95 -21.40
CA VAL A 175 -24.85 14.85 -21.78
C VAL A 175 -25.11 13.96 -20.58
N GLN A 176 -26.38 13.65 -20.31
CA GLN A 176 -26.77 12.64 -19.34
C GLN A 176 -27.60 11.55 -20.03
N TYR A 177 -27.15 10.30 -19.93
CA TYR A 177 -27.80 9.17 -20.59
C TYR A 177 -28.90 8.57 -19.71
N LEU A 178 -30.16 8.98 -19.96
CA LEU A 178 -31.33 8.59 -19.14
C LEU A 178 -31.63 7.08 -19.11
N GLN A 179 -31.08 6.31 -20.05
CA GLN A 179 -31.22 4.85 -20.08
C GLN A 179 -30.42 4.16 -18.96
N LEU A 180 -29.49 4.90 -18.33
CA LEU A 180 -28.70 4.44 -17.20
C LEU A 180 -29.11 5.19 -15.93
N PRO A 181 -28.98 4.57 -14.75
CA PRO A 181 -29.17 5.27 -13.50
C PRO A 181 -28.20 6.46 -13.36
N LEU A 182 -28.63 7.47 -12.60
CA LEU A 182 -27.82 8.65 -12.31
C LEU A 182 -26.52 8.23 -11.61
N PHE A 183 -25.37 8.65 -12.15
CA PHE A 183 -24.05 8.22 -11.69
C PHE A 183 -23.84 8.39 -10.17
N PRO A 184 -24.09 9.57 -9.57
CA PRO A 184 -24.05 9.73 -8.11
C PRO A 184 -24.89 8.71 -7.32
N LYS A 185 -26.09 8.35 -7.81
CA LYS A 185 -26.97 7.41 -7.12
C LYS A 185 -26.41 6.00 -7.10
N GLU A 186 -25.73 5.59 -8.17
CA GLU A 186 -25.08 4.27 -8.21
C GLU A 186 -23.88 4.22 -7.27
N CYS A 187 -23.10 5.30 -7.19
CA CYS A 187 -22.04 5.43 -6.19
C CYS A 187 -22.60 5.33 -4.76
N ASP A 188 -23.69 6.04 -4.46
CA ASP A 188 -24.31 6.01 -3.14
C ASP A 188 -24.84 4.60 -2.78
N LYS A 189 -25.43 3.88 -3.75
CA LYS A 189 -25.86 2.49 -3.53
C LYS A 189 -24.68 1.58 -3.16
N LEU A 190 -23.58 1.67 -3.89
CA LEU A 190 -22.41 0.84 -3.63
C LEU A 190 -21.71 1.20 -2.31
N ILE A 191 -21.68 2.48 -1.94
CA ILE A 191 -21.21 2.91 -0.62
C ILE A 191 -22.08 2.27 0.48
N ASN A 192 -23.40 2.36 0.36
CA ASN A 192 -24.32 1.76 1.34
C ASN A 192 -24.15 0.24 1.43
N GLU A 193 -23.94 -0.44 0.31
CA GLU A 193 -23.68 -1.89 0.29
C GLU A 193 -22.39 -2.25 1.04
N ILE A 194 -21.29 -1.54 0.77
CA ILE A 194 -20.00 -1.72 1.45
C ILE A 194 -20.15 -1.48 2.96
N GLU A 195 -20.80 -0.39 3.37
CA GLU A 195 -21.02 -0.08 4.78
C GLU A 195 -21.90 -1.11 5.49
N THR A 196 -22.91 -1.63 4.79
CA THR A 196 -23.80 -2.66 5.33
C THR A 196 -23.06 -3.98 5.54
N LEU A 197 -22.27 -4.40 4.55
CA LEU A 197 -21.45 -5.62 4.66
C LEU A 197 -20.39 -5.49 5.77
N ALA A 198 -19.75 -4.32 5.90
CA ALA A 198 -18.79 -4.08 6.97
C ALA A 198 -19.43 -4.20 8.37
N LYS A 199 -20.64 -3.64 8.55
CA LYS A 199 -21.40 -3.79 9.81
C LYS A 199 -21.75 -5.23 10.11
N LEU A 200 -22.24 -5.98 9.12
CA LEU A 200 -22.56 -7.40 9.29
C LEU A 200 -21.31 -8.23 9.66
N GLN A 201 -20.15 -7.94 9.07
CA GLN A 201 -18.89 -8.60 9.41
C GLN A 201 -18.41 -8.26 10.83
N GLU A 202 -18.64 -7.02 11.31
CA GLU A 202 -18.36 -6.64 12.69
C GLU A 202 -19.32 -7.33 13.68
N GLU A 203 -20.60 -7.46 13.32
CA GLU A 203 -21.61 -8.19 14.07
C GLU A 203 -21.30 -9.70 14.13
N GLU A 204 -20.86 -10.33 13.04
CA GLU A 204 -20.40 -11.72 13.03
C GLU A 204 -19.13 -11.90 13.88
N LYS A 205 -18.12 -11.03 13.75
CA LYS A 205 -16.91 -11.09 14.58
C LYS A 205 -17.21 -10.91 16.06
N SER A 206 -18.11 -9.99 16.41
CA SER A 206 -18.52 -9.77 17.80
C SER A 206 -19.34 -10.95 18.35
N THR A 207 -20.12 -11.62 17.50
CA THR A 207 -20.85 -12.86 17.85
C THR A 207 -19.88 -14.04 18.02
N GLU A 208 -18.89 -14.22 17.13
CA GLU A 208 -17.83 -15.23 17.28
C GLU A 208 -16.93 -14.99 18.51
N LEU A 209 -16.66 -13.72 18.84
CA LEU A 209 -15.96 -13.34 20.07
C LEU A 209 -16.81 -13.69 21.30
N SER A 210 -18.11 -13.40 21.28
CA SER A 210 -19.06 -13.74 22.36
C SER A 210 -19.19 -15.25 22.58
N GLU A 211 -19.19 -16.06 21.51
CA GLU A 211 -19.27 -17.52 21.61
C GLU A 211 -17.94 -18.15 22.06
N LYS A 212 -16.79 -17.54 21.75
CA LYS A 212 -15.47 -17.97 22.26
C LYS A 212 -15.11 -17.41 23.64
N SER A 213 -15.74 -16.31 24.08
CA SER A 213 -15.37 -15.58 25.31
C SER A 213 -16.08 -16.04 26.59
N THR A 214 -16.62 -17.26 26.65
CA THR A 214 -17.04 -17.83 27.94
C THR A 214 -15.86 -18.38 28.76
N VAL A 215 -14.63 -18.40 28.23
CA VAL A 215 -13.44 -18.87 28.96
C VAL A 215 -12.20 -18.04 28.67
N ASP A 216 -12.10 -16.79 29.18
CA ASP A 216 -10.77 -16.21 29.49
C ASP A 216 -10.79 -14.92 30.36
N PHE A 217 -11.52 -14.95 31.48
CA PHE A 217 -11.41 -13.88 32.50
C PHE A 217 -11.09 -14.38 33.92
N PHE A 218 -10.75 -15.66 34.09
CA PHE A 218 -10.26 -16.12 35.38
C PHE A 218 -8.76 -15.86 35.50
N LYS A 219 -8.37 -15.00 36.43
CA LYS A 219 -6.98 -14.92 36.88
C LYS A 219 -6.53 -16.32 37.28
N LYS A 220 -5.41 -16.79 36.70
CA LYS A 220 -4.85 -18.11 37.01
C LYS A 220 -4.77 -18.34 38.52
N VAL A 221 -5.24 -19.50 38.95
CA VAL A 221 -5.25 -19.92 40.35
C VAL A 221 -3.83 -20.21 40.80
N LYS A 222 -3.36 -19.48 41.80
CA LYS A 222 -2.08 -19.75 42.45
C LYS A 222 -2.22 -21.02 43.30
N THR A 223 -1.47 -22.06 42.97
CA THR A 223 -1.40 -23.27 43.81
C THR A 223 -0.24 -23.20 44.80
N ASN A 224 -0.44 -23.74 46.01
CA ASN A 224 0.65 -23.93 46.97
C ASN A 224 1.34 -25.30 46.81
N LEU A 225 0.82 -26.17 45.95
CA LEU A 225 1.45 -27.44 45.61
C LEU A 225 2.71 -27.21 44.78
N LYS A 226 3.72 -28.08 44.93
CA LYS A 226 4.79 -28.17 43.94
C LYS A 226 4.18 -28.60 42.60
N VAL A 227 4.72 -28.12 41.48
CA VAL A 227 4.18 -28.43 40.14
C VAL A 227 4.05 -29.94 39.93
N ASN A 228 5.02 -30.74 40.37
CA ASN A 228 4.93 -32.19 40.26
C ASN A 228 3.83 -32.83 41.12
N GLN A 229 3.49 -32.25 42.28
CA GLN A 229 2.37 -32.69 43.11
C GLN A 229 1.02 -32.34 42.45
N LEU A 230 0.90 -31.12 41.91
CA LEU A 230 -0.30 -30.70 41.18
C LEU A 230 -0.57 -31.62 39.99
N VAL A 231 0.46 -31.87 39.17
CA VAL A 231 0.32 -32.75 37.99
C VAL A 231 0.00 -34.18 38.41
N ASP A 232 0.60 -34.67 39.50
CA ASP A 232 0.35 -36.01 40.01
C ASP A 232 -1.09 -36.23 40.48
N VAL A 233 -1.76 -35.21 41.04
CA VAL A 233 -3.20 -35.26 41.36
C VAL A 233 -4.05 -35.56 40.12
N PHE A 234 -3.76 -34.89 38.99
CA PHE A 234 -4.47 -35.16 37.73
C PHE A 234 -4.13 -36.54 37.15
N ILE A 235 -2.90 -37.02 37.31
CA ILE A 235 -2.52 -38.40 36.92
C ILE A 235 -3.31 -39.41 37.76
N GLN A 236 -3.40 -39.20 39.07
CA GLN A 236 -4.17 -40.07 39.97
C GLN A 236 -5.65 -40.10 39.55
N LEU A 237 -6.27 -38.96 39.27
CA LEU A 237 -7.65 -38.90 38.77
C LEU A 237 -7.85 -39.57 37.40
N GLN A 238 -6.85 -39.48 36.50
CA GLN A 238 -6.94 -40.02 35.14
C GLN A 238 -6.68 -41.53 35.07
N ARG A 239 -5.89 -42.10 36.01
CA ARG A 239 -5.35 -43.47 35.86
C ARG A 239 -5.47 -44.36 37.10
N GLU A 240 -5.65 -43.78 38.28
CA GLU A 240 -5.52 -44.50 39.56
C GLU A 240 -6.82 -44.47 40.38
N TYR A 241 -7.63 -43.41 40.22
CA TYR A 241 -8.91 -43.25 40.90
C TYR A 241 -10.07 -43.45 39.92
N PHE A 242 -11.00 -44.34 40.27
CA PHE A 242 -12.11 -44.75 39.41
C PHE A 242 -13.46 -44.55 40.12
N VAL A 243 -14.45 -44.04 39.38
CA VAL A 243 -15.85 -43.91 39.80
C VAL A 243 -16.69 -44.75 38.84
N ASP A 244 -17.51 -45.67 39.37
CA ASP A 244 -18.33 -46.60 38.57
C ASP A 244 -17.55 -47.35 37.46
N SER A 245 -16.33 -47.78 37.78
CA SER A 245 -15.39 -48.46 36.87
C SER A 245 -14.83 -47.62 35.71
N ARG A 246 -14.98 -46.30 35.75
CA ARG A 246 -14.33 -45.37 34.81
C ARG A 246 -13.35 -44.46 35.54
N PRO A 247 -12.27 -43.99 34.91
CA PRO A 247 -11.40 -42.99 35.51
C PRO A 247 -12.20 -41.79 36.00
N ALA A 248 -11.80 -41.22 37.14
CA ALA A 248 -12.50 -40.06 37.70
C ALA A 248 -12.45 -38.83 36.80
N ILE A 249 -11.43 -38.73 35.92
CA ILE A 249 -11.43 -37.83 34.77
C ILE A 249 -11.08 -38.59 33.49
N GLU A 250 -11.90 -38.45 32.46
CA GLU A 250 -11.60 -38.90 31.10
C GLU A 250 -11.04 -37.71 30.31
N ALA A 251 -9.71 -37.64 30.22
CA ALA A 251 -9.02 -36.60 29.46
C ALA A 251 -7.73 -37.17 28.86
N GLU A 252 -7.31 -36.67 27.70
CA GLU A 252 -5.99 -36.94 27.14
C GLU A 252 -4.89 -36.18 27.90
N ASN A 253 -3.65 -36.67 27.79
CA ASN A 253 -2.51 -35.99 28.41
C ASN A 253 -2.34 -34.55 27.90
N SER A 254 -2.68 -34.29 26.63
CA SER A 254 -2.67 -32.96 26.00
C SER A 254 -3.66 -32.00 26.67
N GLU A 255 -4.87 -32.49 26.98
CA GLU A 255 -5.95 -31.72 27.63
C GLU A 255 -5.58 -31.38 29.07
N ILE A 256 -5.00 -32.33 29.82
CA ILE A 256 -4.51 -32.07 31.19
C ILE A 256 -3.38 -31.04 31.18
N VAL A 257 -2.47 -31.09 30.19
CA VAL A 257 -1.41 -30.07 30.05
C VAL A 257 -2.01 -28.69 29.83
N GLN A 258 -2.99 -28.56 28.93
CA GLN A 258 -3.66 -27.28 28.67
C GLN A 258 -4.41 -26.79 29.92
N LEU A 259 -5.16 -27.67 30.58
CA LEU A 259 -5.90 -27.36 31.81
C LEU A 259 -4.98 -26.76 32.87
N ILE A 260 -3.85 -27.41 33.14
CA ILE A 260 -2.89 -26.96 34.15
C ILE A 260 -2.23 -25.64 33.75
N CYS A 261 -1.74 -25.53 32.51
CA CYS A 261 -1.01 -24.34 32.05
C CYS A 261 -1.90 -23.11 31.89
N ASN A 262 -3.17 -23.28 31.52
CA ASN A 262 -4.10 -22.18 31.31
C ASN A 262 -4.70 -21.69 32.63
N ASN A 263 -4.92 -22.58 33.60
CA ASN A 263 -5.67 -22.23 34.81
C ASN A 263 -4.82 -22.05 36.06
N PHE A 264 -3.56 -22.51 36.11
CA PHE A 264 -2.75 -22.46 37.34
C PHE A 264 -1.42 -21.71 37.19
N THR A 265 -0.97 -21.12 38.29
CA THR A 265 0.40 -20.65 38.50
C THR A 265 1.05 -21.41 39.66
N ASP A 266 2.38 -21.43 39.69
CA ASP A 266 3.13 -22.07 40.78
C ASP A 266 2.99 -21.30 42.12
N LYS A 267 3.63 -21.83 43.17
CA LYS A 267 3.64 -21.24 44.52
C LYS A 267 4.22 -19.83 44.59
N ASP A 268 4.95 -19.38 43.57
CA ASP A 268 5.56 -18.06 43.48
C ASP A 268 4.75 -17.14 42.54
N GLY A 269 3.69 -17.67 41.89
CA GLY A 269 2.81 -16.95 40.97
C GLY A 269 3.30 -16.99 39.52
N ASN A 270 4.33 -17.77 39.21
CA ASN A 270 4.86 -17.87 37.86
C ASN A 270 4.04 -18.83 36.98
N PRO A 271 4.03 -18.60 35.65
CA PRO A 271 3.42 -19.53 34.70
C PRO A 271 4.06 -20.92 34.75
N ILE A 272 3.23 -21.95 34.73
CA ILE A 272 3.69 -23.35 34.67
C ILE A 272 4.05 -23.73 33.23
N SER A 273 5.26 -24.26 33.02
CA SER A 273 5.74 -24.65 31.70
C SER A 273 5.05 -25.93 31.18
N PRO A 274 4.50 -25.92 29.95
CA PRO A 274 3.90 -27.12 29.33
C PRO A 274 4.88 -28.29 29.21
N GLN A 275 6.16 -28.01 28.95
CA GLN A 275 7.18 -29.05 28.81
C GLN A 275 7.43 -29.77 30.14
N THR A 276 7.38 -29.02 31.25
CA THR A 276 7.50 -29.59 32.60
C THR A 276 6.34 -30.52 32.90
N VAL A 277 5.10 -30.09 32.64
CA VAL A 277 3.89 -30.90 32.85
C VAL A 277 3.94 -32.17 32.01
N LYS A 278 4.21 -32.06 30.70
CA LYS A 278 4.36 -33.22 29.80
C LYS A 278 5.39 -34.22 30.32
N THR A 279 6.54 -33.73 30.79
CA THR A 279 7.63 -34.58 31.29
C THR A 279 7.21 -35.37 32.55
N ILE A 280 6.42 -34.77 33.44
CA ILE A 280 5.93 -35.45 34.66
C ILE A 280 4.85 -36.49 34.31
N MET A 281 4.01 -36.24 33.30
CA MET A 281 2.94 -37.14 32.86
C MET A 281 3.42 -38.36 32.05
N MET A 282 4.68 -38.34 31.57
CA MET A 282 5.25 -39.44 30.79
C MET A 282 5.39 -40.71 31.65
N PRO A 283 4.77 -41.84 31.25
CA PRO A 283 4.91 -43.11 31.96
C PRO A 283 6.37 -43.60 32.08
N SER A 284 7.21 -43.22 31.10
CA SER A 284 8.63 -43.56 31.06
C SER A 284 9.50 -42.78 32.05
N LYS A 285 8.94 -41.78 32.76
CA LYS A 285 9.67 -40.94 33.72
C LYS A 285 9.04 -40.94 35.12
N PRO A 286 8.83 -42.11 35.76
CA PRO A 286 8.20 -42.20 37.07
C PRO A 286 9.00 -41.48 38.17
N GLU A 287 10.30 -41.27 37.97
CA GLU A 287 11.16 -40.52 38.90
C GLU A 287 10.81 -39.04 39.02
N LYS A 288 10.07 -38.48 38.05
CA LYS A 288 9.60 -37.07 38.09
C LYS A 288 8.34 -36.89 38.93
N ARG A 289 7.63 -37.98 39.25
CA ARG A 289 6.47 -37.99 40.14
C ARG A 289 6.91 -37.80 41.61
N PRO A 290 6.06 -37.21 42.48
CA PRO A 290 6.35 -37.12 43.90
C PRO A 290 6.52 -38.51 44.53
N LYS A 291 7.32 -38.58 45.62
CA LYS A 291 7.62 -39.84 46.32
C LYS A 291 7.41 -39.69 47.82
N GLY A 292 7.01 -40.79 48.46
CA GLY A 292 6.84 -40.89 49.92
C GLY A 292 5.85 -39.86 50.45
N SER A 293 6.24 -39.13 51.49
CA SER A 293 5.42 -38.09 52.13
C SER A 293 5.10 -36.88 51.24
N ASN A 294 5.70 -36.77 50.05
CA ASN A 294 5.37 -35.70 49.10
C ASN A 294 4.18 -36.04 48.20
N ILE A 295 3.67 -37.28 48.20
CA ILE A 295 2.50 -37.65 47.40
C ILE A 295 1.26 -37.02 48.04
N VAL A 296 0.45 -36.34 47.23
CA VAL A 296 -0.86 -35.87 47.63
C VAL A 296 -1.83 -37.02 47.40
N ASP A 297 -2.18 -37.72 48.48
CA ASP A 297 -3.07 -38.88 48.42
C ASP A 297 -4.53 -38.41 48.34
N ILE A 298 -5.10 -38.41 47.14
CA ILE A 298 -6.47 -37.93 46.93
C ILE A 298 -7.52 -38.88 47.51
N SER A 299 -7.19 -40.17 47.69
CA SER A 299 -8.14 -41.19 48.19
C SER A 299 -8.55 -40.98 49.65
N LYS A 300 -7.80 -40.19 50.41
CA LYS A 300 -8.15 -39.82 51.80
C LYS A 300 -9.22 -38.74 51.89
N HIS A 301 -9.61 -38.14 50.77
CA HIS A 301 -10.45 -36.95 50.72
C HIS A 301 -11.74 -37.16 49.90
N PHE A 302 -11.97 -38.37 49.39
CA PHE A 302 -13.20 -38.82 48.72
C PHE A 302 -13.69 -40.10 49.41
#